data_AF-A0A6A5G6D9-F1
#
_entry.id   AF-A0A6A5G6D9-F1
#
_cell.length_a   1.000
_cell.length_b   1.000
_cell.length_c   1.000
_cell.angle_alpha   90.00
_cell.angle_beta   90.00
_cell.angle_gamma   90.00
#
_symmetry.space_group_name_H-M   'P 1'
#
loop_
_entity.id
_entity.type
_entity.pdbx_description
1 polymer ?
#
loop_
_entity_poly.entity_id
_entity_poly.type
_entity_poly.pdbx_seq_one_letter_code
_entity_poly.pdbx_strand_id
1 'polypeptide(L)'
;MTSQCHQNLTYFSININDPQSLDTILNLPYETINDDVERIGRLPNNDTIALKGGNDIKRNDGITGTINFEWRFDKMNLTMVVSRIE
;
A
#
# COMPACT_ATOMS: atom_id res chain seq x y z
N MET A 1 -4.91 7.84 -22.20
CA MET A 1 -3.49 7.44 -22.10
C MET A 1 -3.33 6.64 -20.82
N THR A 2 -3.18 5.33 -20.91
CA THR A 2 -2.75 4.51 -19.77
C THR A 2 -1.26 4.74 -19.61
N SER A 3 -0.89 5.51 -18.59
CA SER A 3 0.51 5.67 -18.21
C SER A 3 1.07 4.30 -17.81
N GLN A 4 2.00 3.75 -18.59
CA GLN A 4 2.74 2.52 -18.26
C GLN A 4 3.78 2.74 -17.15
N CYS A 5 3.64 3.78 -16.33
CA CYS A 5 4.58 4.05 -15.27
C CYS A 5 4.49 2.98 -14.18
N HIS A 6 5.65 2.49 -13.75
CA HIS A 6 5.79 1.67 -12.54
C HIS A 6 5.08 0.29 -12.57
N GLN A 7 5.01 -0.37 -13.75
CA GLN A 7 4.47 -1.74 -13.88
C GLN A 7 5.15 -2.77 -12.97
N ASN A 8 6.42 -2.55 -12.63
CA ASN A 8 7.19 -3.42 -11.75
C ASN A 8 7.23 -2.95 -10.29
N LEU A 9 6.43 -1.95 -9.91
CA LEU A 9 6.37 -1.44 -8.54
C LEU A 9 5.61 -2.40 -7.65
N THR A 10 6.37 -3.24 -6.94
CA THR A 10 5.87 -4.20 -5.96
C THR A 10 5.74 -3.60 -4.56
N TYR A 11 6.52 -2.55 -4.26
CA TYR A 11 6.56 -1.92 -2.95
C TYR A 11 6.99 -0.46 -3.04
N PHE A 12 6.43 0.40 -2.17
CA PHE A 12 7.02 1.70 -1.87
C PHE A 12 6.88 2.05 -0.38
N SER A 13 7.73 2.98 0.07
CA SER A 13 7.65 3.63 1.39
C SER A 13 7.93 5.11 1.20
N ILE A 14 7.04 5.96 1.68
CA ILE A 14 7.16 7.42 1.57
C ILE A 14 6.87 8.04 2.93
N ASN A 15 7.80 8.88 3.40
CA ASN A 15 7.57 9.70 4.59
C ASN A 15 6.82 10.98 4.20
N ILE A 16 5.68 11.20 4.85
CA ILE A 16 4.87 12.40 4.77
C ILE A 16 5.27 13.29 5.95
N ASN A 17 5.91 14.41 5.63
CA ASN A 17 6.48 15.34 6.60
C ASN A 17 5.64 16.61 6.75
N ASP A 18 4.73 16.89 5.82
CA ASP A 18 3.90 18.08 5.84
C ASP A 18 2.47 17.76 6.35
N PRO A 19 1.92 18.56 7.27
CA PRO A 19 0.59 18.31 7.82
C PRO A 19 -0.55 18.38 6.80
N GLN A 20 -0.38 19.14 5.71
CA GLN A 20 -1.42 19.32 4.70
C GLN A 20 -1.65 18.04 3.88
N SER A 21 -0.59 17.30 3.56
CA SER A 21 -0.69 16.02 2.86
C SER A 21 -1.28 14.92 3.74
N LEU A 22 -1.18 15.00 5.07
CA LEU A 22 -1.71 13.96 5.97
C LEU A 22 -3.21 13.74 5.78
N ASP A 23 -3.99 14.81 5.70
CA ASP A 23 -5.44 14.71 5.51
C ASP A 23 -5.76 14.03 4.17
N THR A 24 -5.05 14.40 3.11
CA THR A 24 -5.23 13.78 1.79
C THR A 24 -4.85 12.29 1.80
N ILE A 25 -3.75 11.95 2.47
CA ILE A 25 -3.22 10.58 2.51
C ILE A 25 -4.10 9.66 3.36
N LEU A 26 -4.62 10.15 4.49
CA LEU A 26 -5.57 9.40 5.33
C LEU A 26 -6.94 9.22 4.67
N ASN A 27 -7.31 10.12 3.77
CA ASN A 27 -8.57 10.07 3.02
C ASN A 27 -8.43 9.38 1.64
N LEU A 28 -7.34 8.65 1.39
CA LEU A 28 -7.21 7.86 0.16
C LEU A 28 -8.39 6.86 0.04
N PRO A 29 -8.94 6.65 -1.16
CA PRO A 29 -9.99 5.65 -1.35
C PRO A 29 -9.37 4.26 -1.21
N TYR A 30 -9.71 3.57 -0.13
CA TYR A 30 -9.32 2.19 0.12
C TYR A 30 -10.52 1.33 0.54
N GLU A 31 -10.38 0.02 0.38
CA GLU A 31 -11.29 -0.99 0.87
C GLU A 31 -10.63 -1.73 2.04
N THR A 32 -11.30 -1.78 3.19
CA THR A 32 -10.79 -2.53 4.35
C THR A 32 -11.09 -4.02 4.16
N ILE A 33 -10.04 -4.82 4.17
CA ILE A 33 -10.09 -6.28 4.09
C ILE A 33 -10.11 -6.86 5.50
N ASN A 34 -10.94 -7.88 5.71
CA ASN A 34 -11.02 -8.60 6.99
C ASN A 34 -9.71 -9.37 7.28
N ASP A 35 -9.30 -9.39 8.55
CA ASP A 35 -8.14 -10.12 9.06
C ASP A 35 -8.18 -11.63 8.79
N ASP A 36 -9.38 -12.20 8.56
CA ASP A 36 -9.57 -13.60 8.17
C ASP A 36 -9.10 -13.92 6.74
N VAL A 37 -8.86 -12.89 5.92
CA VAL A 37 -8.38 -13.05 4.54
C VAL A 37 -6.86 -13.03 4.52
N GLU A 38 -6.25 -14.19 4.26
CA GLU A 38 -4.81 -14.33 4.07
C GLU A 38 -4.41 -14.04 2.62
N ARG A 39 -3.39 -13.21 2.45
CA ARG A 39 -2.86 -12.78 1.16
C ARG A 39 -1.35 -12.74 1.21
N ILE A 40 -0.71 -12.70 0.05
CA ILE A 40 0.74 -12.58 -0.04
C ILE A 40 1.12 -11.22 -0.58
N GLY A 41 1.98 -10.53 0.18
CA GLY A 41 2.71 -9.35 -0.23
C GLY A 41 4.09 -9.69 -0.76
N ARG A 42 4.61 -8.90 -1.72
CA ARG A 42 5.97 -9.07 -2.24
C ARG A 42 6.85 -7.87 -1.94
N LEU A 43 7.96 -8.10 -1.24
CA LEU A 43 8.91 -7.08 -0.84
C LEU A 43 9.91 -6.75 -1.98
N PRO A 44 10.65 -5.62 -1.87
CA PRO A 44 11.66 -5.24 -2.88
C PRO A 44 12.76 -6.28 -3.10
N ASN A 45 13.12 -7.04 -2.06
CA ASN A 45 14.11 -8.10 -2.11
C ASN A 45 13.55 -9.42 -2.64
N ASN A 46 12.33 -9.41 -3.19
CA ASN A 46 11.62 -10.55 -3.74
C ASN A 46 11.09 -11.58 -2.73
N ASP A 47 11.27 -11.32 -1.43
CA ASP A 47 10.67 -12.13 -0.37
C ASP A 47 9.15 -11.93 -0.32
N THR A 48 8.46 -12.94 0.18
CA THR A 48 7.02 -12.92 0.40
C THR A 48 6.71 -12.70 1.87
N ILE A 49 5.66 -11.93 2.14
CA ILE A 49 5.10 -11.72 3.47
C ILE A 49 3.64 -12.12 3.49
N ALA A 50 3.19 -12.73 4.58
CA ALA A 50 1.76 -12.91 4.81
C ALA A 50 1.13 -11.57 5.19
N LEU A 51 0.04 -11.23 4.52
CA LEU A 51 -0.80 -10.08 4.80
C LEU A 51 -2.14 -10.61 5.31
N LYS A 52 -2.54 -10.17 6.51
CA LYS A 52 -3.86 -10.43 7.09
C LYS A 52 -4.61 -9.11 7.17
N GLY A 53 -5.80 -9.07 6.58
CA GLY A 53 -6.60 -7.85 6.51
C GLY A 53 -5.88 -6.68 5.85
N GLY A 54 -6.15 -5.46 6.31
CA GLY A 54 -5.50 -4.23 5.86
C GLY A 54 -6.33 -3.41 4.88
N ASN A 55 -5.74 -2.32 4.38
CA ASN A 55 -6.42 -1.37 3.51
C ASN A 55 -5.95 -1.55 2.07
N ASP A 56 -6.85 -1.91 1.17
CA ASP A 56 -6.55 -2.15 -0.22
C ASP A 56 -6.88 -0.95 -1.10
N ILE A 57 -5.96 -0.61 -1.99
CA ILE A 57 -6.17 0.37 -3.04
C ILE A 57 -6.12 -0.34 -4.40
N LYS A 58 -6.99 0.10 -5.31
CA LYS A 58 -6.93 -0.35 -6.70
C LYS A 58 -6.00 0.55 -7.50
N ARG A 59 -4.94 -0.02 -8.04
CA ARG A 59 -4.02 0.69 -8.92
C ARG A 59 -4.60 0.81 -10.33
N ASN A 60 -4.11 1.80 -11.08
CA ASN A 60 -4.52 2.05 -12.46
C ASN A 60 -4.08 0.95 -13.45
N ASP A 61 -3.12 0.11 -13.08
CA ASP A 61 -2.69 -1.08 -13.83
C ASP A 61 -3.56 -2.32 -13.51
N GLY A 62 -4.58 -2.18 -12.67
CA GLY A 62 -5.49 -3.26 -12.29
C GLY A 62 -4.99 -4.14 -11.15
N ILE A 63 -3.80 -3.87 -10.61
CA ILE A 63 -3.23 -4.61 -9.48
C ILE A 63 -3.76 -4.04 -8.15
N THR A 64 -3.97 -4.91 -7.17
CA THR A 64 -4.30 -4.50 -5.80
C THR A 64 -3.01 -4.23 -5.02
N GLY A 65 -2.96 -3.08 -4.35
CA GLY A 65 -1.92 -2.76 -3.38
C GLY A 65 -2.52 -2.65 -1.99
N THR A 66 -1.89 -3.25 -1.00
CA THR A 66 -2.25 -3.06 0.41
C THR A 66 -1.39 -1.95 0.98
N ILE A 67 -2.04 -0.93 1.54
CA ILE A 67 -1.37 0.21 2.17
C ILE A 67 -1.41 0.09 3.69
N ASN A 68 -0.39 0.66 4.33
CA ASN A 68 -0.33 0.81 5.77
C ASN A 68 0.21 2.19 6.13
N PHE A 69 -0.31 2.75 7.22
CA PHE A 69 0.09 4.04 7.76
C PHE A 69 0.76 3.80 9.12
N GLU A 70 2.02 4.21 9.25
CA GLU A 70 2.78 4.08 10.49
C GLU A 70 3.30 5.44 10.93
N TRP A 71 3.03 5.82 12.18
CA TRP A 71 3.60 7.03 12.76
C TRP A 71 5.02 6.77 13.28
N ARG A 72 5.97 7.56 12.80
CA ARG A 72 7.38 7.56 13.22
C ARG A 72 7.73 8.94 13.75
N PHE A 73 7.59 9.11 15.06
CA PHE A 73 7.71 10.40 15.74
C PHE A 73 6.74 11.44 15.16
N ASP A 74 7.27 12.50 14.56
CA ASP A 74 6.55 13.62 13.96
C ASP A 74 6.16 13.37 12.49
N LYS A 75 6.48 12.20 11.94
CA LYS A 75 6.31 11.87 10.52
C LYS A 75 5.40 10.67 10.35
N MET A 76 4.54 10.71 9.33
CA MET A 76 3.78 9.53 8.91
C MET A 76 4.51 8.82 7.78
N ASN A 77 4.71 7.52 7.90
CA ASN A 77 5.19 6.69 6.81
C ASN A 77 4.01 5.96 6.16
N LEU A 78 3.81 6.21 4.86
CA LEU A 78 2.90 5.43 4.02
C LEU A 78 3.71 4.34 3.33
N THR A 79 3.32 3.09 3.54
CA THR A 79 3.86 1.95 2.79
C THR A 79 2.78 1.34 1.91
N MET A 80 3.16 0.83 0.74
CA MET A 80 2.31 0.01 -0.10
C MET A 80 3.06 -1.24 -0.51
N VAL A 81 2.37 -2.37 -0.51
CA VAL A 81 2.85 -3.65 -1.03
C VAL A 81 1.82 -4.23 -1.98
N VAL A 82 2.24 -4.75 -3.13
CA VAL A 82 1.35 -5.47 -4.04
C VAL A 82 0.87 -6.75 -3.35
N SER A 83 -0.44 -6.91 -3.26
CA SER A 83 -1.09 -8.04 -2.61
C SER A 83 -1.80 -8.93 -3.62
N ARG A 84 -1.73 -10.24 -3.40
CA ARG A 84 -2.40 -11.26 -4.22
C ARG A 84 -3.04 -12.31 -3.32
N ILE A 85 -4.20 -12.80 -3.74
CA ILE A 85 -4.85 -13.98 -3.15
C ILE A 85 -4.17 -15.21 -3.78
N GLU A 86 -3.84 -16.20 -2.97
CA GLU A 86 -3.42 -17.53 -3.46
C GLU A 86 -4.61 -18.39 -3.87
#